data_AF-A0AAE4D8T5-F1
#
_entry.id   AF-A0AAE4D8T5-F1
#
_cell.length_a   1.000
_cell.length_b   1.000
_cell.length_c   1.000
_cell.angle_alpha   90.00
_cell.angle_beta   90.00
_cell.angle_gamma   90.00
#
_symmetry.space_group_name_H-M   'P 1'
#
loop_
_entity.id
_entity.type
_entity.pdbx_description
1 polymer ?
#
loop_
_entity_poly.entity_id
_entity_poly.type
_entity_poly.pdbx_seq_one_letter_code
_entity_poly.pdbx_strand_id
1 'polypeptide(L)'
;MQSNQTTSSNTSPATSWDSRKSALTNIKLLGFILLLSGCATLFTGTDDDIRFESDPAGAMVFINGIEKGTTPTTVSVKRSINDVNIALQLDGYETRQFVLEKEFNKASFFNLFNVLFWAVDAVSGSLMKHAPQYYEITLRPNGVVQQSTDVDLYRADTLDSNENGALIIPASSKQTIAIIDGMPGYTLVFERK
;
A
#
# COMPACT_ATOMS: atom_id res chain seq x y z
N MET A 1 -4.05 -56.86 69.46
CA MET A 1 -5.07 -56.36 68.52
C MET A 1 -5.09 -54.84 68.64
N GLN A 2 -4.86 -54.13 67.51
CA GLN A 2 -5.31 -52.78 67.09
C GLN A 2 -5.54 -51.67 68.15
N SER A 3 -5.19 -50.40 67.95
CA SER A 3 -4.96 -49.67 66.70
C SER A 3 -4.37 -48.28 66.94
N ASN A 4 -3.40 -47.94 66.10
CA ASN A 4 -3.19 -46.73 65.30
C ASN A 4 -3.23 -45.30 65.87
N GLN A 5 -2.24 -44.58 65.33
CA GLN A 5 -1.78 -43.24 65.64
C GLN A 5 -2.64 -42.12 65.07
N THR A 6 -2.51 -41.00 65.77
CA THR A 6 -2.69 -39.58 65.43
C THR A 6 -2.49 -39.17 63.97
N THR A 7 -3.42 -38.36 63.45
CA THR A 7 -3.13 -37.17 62.62
C THR A 7 -4.28 -36.17 62.73
N SER A 8 -4.11 -35.10 63.51
CA SER A 8 -4.95 -33.89 63.43
C SER A 8 -4.35 -32.96 62.39
N SER A 9 -5.02 -32.80 61.24
CA SER A 9 -4.64 -31.83 60.23
C SER A 9 -4.94 -30.41 60.73
N ASN A 10 -3.90 -29.70 61.19
CA ASN A 10 -3.93 -28.26 61.39
C ASN A 10 -3.92 -27.56 60.01
N THR A 11 -5.08 -27.19 59.49
CA THR A 11 -5.19 -26.20 58.42
C THR A 11 -5.35 -24.83 59.06
N SER A 12 -4.28 -24.03 59.04
CA SER A 12 -4.37 -22.59 59.37
C SER A 12 -5.19 -21.87 58.29
N PRO A 13 -6.12 -20.97 58.63
CA PRO A 13 -6.89 -20.25 57.62
C PRO A 13 -5.98 -19.21 56.95
N ALA A 14 -5.74 -19.37 55.65
CA ALA A 14 -5.05 -18.37 54.84
C ALA A 14 -5.81 -17.04 54.95
N THR A 15 -5.17 -16.03 55.54
CA THR A 15 -5.76 -14.72 55.77
C THR A 15 -5.98 -13.99 54.44
N SER A 16 -7.21 -13.52 54.20
CA SER A 16 -7.65 -12.78 52.99
C SER A 16 -6.90 -11.45 52.73
N TRP A 17 -5.99 -11.07 53.63
CA TRP A 17 -5.14 -9.89 53.54
C TRP A 17 -3.96 -10.07 52.57
N ASP A 18 -3.47 -11.28 52.36
CA ASP A 18 -2.32 -11.54 51.48
C ASP A 18 -2.71 -11.58 50.00
N SER A 19 -3.93 -12.01 49.68
CA SER A 19 -4.48 -12.05 48.32
C SER A 19 -4.76 -10.66 47.76
N ARG A 20 -5.10 -9.68 48.61
CA ARG A 20 -5.31 -8.28 48.19
C ARG A 20 -3.99 -7.58 47.88
N LYS A 21 -2.93 -7.85 48.66
CA LYS A 21 -1.58 -7.30 48.41
C LYS A 21 -0.95 -7.92 47.17
N SER A 22 -1.07 -9.24 46.97
CA SER A 22 -0.58 -9.90 45.76
C SER A 22 -1.35 -9.48 44.50
N ALA A 23 -2.67 -9.26 44.60
CA ALA A 23 -3.45 -8.69 43.49
C ALA A 23 -2.97 -7.27 43.11
N LEU A 24 -2.72 -6.40 44.10
CA LEU A 24 -2.19 -5.06 43.85
C LEU A 24 -0.76 -5.08 43.28
N THR A 25 0.10 -6.00 43.75
CA THR A 25 1.46 -6.19 43.22
C THR A 25 1.42 -6.72 41.78
N ASN A 26 0.52 -7.66 41.47
CA ASN A 26 0.32 -8.20 40.12
C ASN A 26 -0.24 -7.16 39.14
N ILE A 27 -1.15 -6.28 39.59
CA ILE A 27 -1.66 -5.17 38.78
C ILE A 27 -0.54 -4.15 38.48
N LYS A 28 0.33 -3.85 39.46
CA LYS A 28 1.49 -2.97 39.24
C LYS A 28 2.51 -3.59 38.28
N LEU A 29 2.77 -4.89 38.40
CA LEU A 29 3.67 -5.62 37.49
C LEU A 29 3.10 -5.65 36.06
N LEU A 30 1.79 -5.88 35.90
CA LEU A 30 1.11 -5.83 34.62
C LEU A 30 1.15 -4.43 34.00
N GLY A 31 0.91 -3.38 34.79
CA GLY A 31 1.04 -1.99 34.36
C GLY A 31 2.46 -1.61 33.93
N PHE A 32 3.48 -2.11 34.63
CA PHE A 32 4.88 -1.91 34.24
C PHE A 32 5.21 -2.63 32.92
N ILE A 33 4.72 -3.85 32.70
CA ILE A 33 4.89 -4.59 31.43
C ILE A 33 4.20 -3.86 30.26
N LEU A 34 3.03 -3.25 30.50
CA LEU A 34 2.33 -2.40 29.54
C LEU A 34 3.05 -1.07 29.24
N LEU A 35 3.87 -0.57 30.17
CA LEU A 35 4.67 0.65 29.95
C LEU A 35 5.94 0.38 29.14
N LEU A 36 6.46 -0.86 29.15
CA LEU A 36 7.59 -1.27 28.29
C LEU A 36 7.15 -1.71 26.88
N SER A 37 5.85 -1.71 26.55
CA SER A 37 5.32 -2.28 25.31
C SER A 37 5.32 -1.37 24.09
N GLY A 38 6.14 -0.30 24.08
CA GLY A 38 6.11 0.74 23.04
C GLY A 38 7.41 0.96 22.27
N CYS A 39 8.49 0.22 22.56
CA CYS A 39 9.82 0.57 22.07
C CYS A 39 9.91 0.60 20.53
N ALA A 40 9.35 -0.39 19.83
CA ALA A 40 9.45 -0.45 18.35
C ALA A 40 8.75 0.74 17.66
N THR A 41 7.51 1.06 18.04
CA THR A 41 6.75 2.19 17.47
C THR A 41 7.39 3.54 17.80
N LEU A 42 7.93 3.70 19.02
CA LEU A 42 8.64 4.92 19.43
C LEU A 42 9.93 5.15 18.63
N PHE A 43 10.64 4.10 18.23
CA PHE A 43 11.91 4.23 17.50
C PHE A 43 11.76 4.26 15.97
N THR A 44 10.74 3.62 15.38
CA THR A 44 10.60 3.55 13.91
C THR A 44 9.49 4.43 13.32
N GLY A 45 8.65 5.04 14.15
CA GLY A 45 7.50 5.84 13.71
C GLY A 45 6.38 5.01 13.07
N THR A 46 5.27 5.69 12.74
CA THR A 46 4.06 5.09 12.14
C THR A 46 3.77 5.58 10.73
N ASP A 47 4.64 6.42 10.18
CA ASP A 47 4.41 7.12 8.92
C ASP A 47 5.67 7.01 8.05
N ASP A 48 5.48 6.96 6.74
CA ASP A 48 6.55 6.97 5.73
C ASP A 48 6.36 8.19 4.82
N ASP A 49 7.42 8.95 4.60
CA ASP A 49 7.41 10.05 3.64
C ASP A 49 7.71 9.50 2.24
N ILE A 50 6.74 9.63 1.33
CA ILE A 50 6.80 9.07 -0.03
C ILE A 50 6.84 10.21 -1.04
N ARG A 51 7.84 10.17 -1.92
CA ARG A 51 8.05 11.15 -2.99
C ARG A 51 7.38 10.67 -4.27
N PHE A 52 6.53 11.52 -4.84
CA PHE A 52 5.84 11.29 -6.11
C PHE A 52 6.29 12.30 -7.17
N GLU A 53 6.83 11.79 -8.26
CA GLU A 53 7.15 12.53 -9.48
C GLU A 53 6.28 12.06 -10.64
N SER A 54 5.99 12.96 -11.57
CA SER A 54 5.32 12.57 -12.80
C SER A 54 5.93 13.22 -14.02
N ASP A 55 5.81 12.53 -15.14
CA ASP A 55 6.12 13.05 -16.47
C ASP A 55 4.86 12.96 -17.35
N PRO A 56 4.28 14.10 -17.78
CA PRO A 56 4.65 15.47 -17.40
C PRO A 56 4.38 15.79 -15.92
N ALA A 57 5.09 16.80 -15.41
CA ALA A 57 4.91 17.32 -14.04
C ALA A 57 3.57 18.07 -13.89
N GLY A 58 3.14 18.30 -12.65
CA GLY A 58 1.92 19.05 -12.35
C GLY A 58 0.68 18.16 -12.11
N ALA A 59 0.86 16.86 -11.92
CA ALA A 59 -0.24 15.93 -11.68
C ALA A 59 -0.73 16.01 -10.22
N MET A 60 -2.03 16.07 -10.01
CA MET A 60 -2.66 15.98 -8.69
C MET A 60 -2.52 14.57 -8.13
N VAL A 61 -2.00 14.46 -6.91
CA VAL A 61 -1.80 13.20 -6.19
C VAL A 61 -2.92 13.02 -5.17
N PHE A 62 -3.61 11.88 -5.26
CA PHE A 62 -4.66 11.46 -4.33
C PHE A 62 -4.21 10.21 -3.59
N ILE A 63 -4.48 10.17 -2.28
CA ILE A 63 -4.26 9.01 -1.44
C ILE A 63 -5.60 8.59 -0.85
N ASN A 64 -6.07 7.39 -1.19
CA ASN A 64 -7.39 6.87 -0.84
C ASN A 64 -8.52 7.85 -1.18
N GLY A 65 -8.41 8.51 -2.34
CA GLY A 65 -9.38 9.49 -2.83
C GLY A 65 -9.26 10.90 -2.23
N ILE A 66 -8.33 11.14 -1.32
CA ILE A 66 -8.08 12.46 -0.72
C ILE A 66 -6.89 13.11 -1.42
N GLU A 67 -7.07 14.33 -1.93
CA GLU A 67 -6.00 15.12 -2.52
C GLU A 67 -4.91 15.45 -1.49
N LYS A 68 -3.64 15.25 -1.89
CA LYS A 68 -2.47 15.49 -1.03
C LYS A 68 -1.48 16.51 -1.59
N GLY A 69 -1.64 16.91 -2.86
CA GLY A 69 -0.82 17.93 -3.50
C GLY A 69 -0.57 17.61 -4.97
N THR A 70 0.43 18.27 -5.55
CA THR A 70 0.74 18.20 -6.98
C THR A 70 2.19 17.79 -7.20
N THR A 71 2.47 16.89 -8.15
CA THR A 71 3.84 16.46 -8.46
C THR A 71 4.68 17.62 -9.03
N PRO A 72 5.98 17.71 -8.68
CA PRO A 72 6.69 16.91 -7.68
C PRO A 72 6.27 17.21 -6.23
N THR A 73 5.92 16.18 -5.45
CA THR A 73 5.56 16.34 -4.03
C THR A 73 6.04 15.18 -3.16
N THR A 74 6.23 15.42 -1.86
CA THR A 74 6.45 14.40 -0.83
C THR A 74 5.25 14.40 0.11
N VAL A 75 4.67 13.23 0.35
CA VAL A 75 3.49 13.07 1.21
C VAL A 75 3.80 12.09 2.32
N SER A 76 3.49 12.46 3.56
CA SER A 76 3.56 11.57 4.70
C SER A 76 2.36 10.61 4.71
N VAL A 77 2.63 9.32 4.63
CA VAL A 77 1.63 8.26 4.52
C VAL A 77 1.70 7.35 5.73
N LYS A 78 0.57 7.23 6.42
CA LYS A 78 0.46 6.33 7.56
C LYS A 78 0.67 4.87 7.14
N ARG A 79 1.52 4.16 7.89
CA ARG A 79 1.72 2.72 7.76
C ARG A 79 0.46 1.99 8.19
N SER A 80 0.09 0.98 7.42
CA SER A 80 -1.08 0.16 7.67
C SER A 80 -0.93 -1.19 6.99
N ILE A 81 -1.56 -2.20 7.56
CA ILE A 81 -1.72 -3.50 6.92
C ILE A 81 -2.62 -3.35 5.68
N ASN A 82 -3.62 -2.46 5.75
CA ASN A 82 -4.56 -2.22 4.66
C ASN A 82 -3.91 -1.50 3.48
N ASP A 83 -4.41 -1.78 2.29
CA ASP A 83 -3.91 -1.17 1.06
C ASP A 83 -4.13 0.33 1.01
N VAL A 84 -3.13 1.01 0.45
CA VAL A 84 -3.15 2.46 0.24
C VAL A 84 -3.18 2.68 -1.25
N ASN A 85 -4.31 3.16 -1.74
CA ASN A 85 -4.53 3.44 -3.15
C ASN A 85 -4.01 4.84 -3.48
N ILE A 86 -3.17 4.93 -4.49
CA ILE A 86 -2.67 6.18 -5.05
C ILE A 86 -3.35 6.41 -6.39
N ALA A 87 -3.76 7.64 -6.64
CA ALA A 87 -4.18 8.08 -7.96
C ALA A 87 -3.46 9.37 -8.36
N LEU A 88 -2.95 9.42 -9.59
CA LEU A 88 -2.42 10.64 -10.19
C LEU A 88 -3.34 11.07 -11.33
N GLN A 89 -3.73 12.35 -11.30
CA GLN A 89 -4.60 12.95 -12.31
C GLN A 89 -3.95 14.20 -12.90
N LEU A 90 -4.03 14.33 -14.22
CA LEU A 90 -3.60 15.52 -14.92
C LEU A 90 -4.54 15.74 -16.11
N ASP A 91 -4.91 16.99 -16.34
CA ASP A 91 -5.81 17.36 -17.43
C ASP A 91 -5.25 16.94 -18.79
N GLY A 92 -6.07 16.22 -19.57
CA GLY A 92 -5.65 15.66 -20.85
C GLY A 92 -4.86 14.36 -20.77
N TYR A 93 -4.70 13.77 -19.57
CA TYR A 93 -4.02 12.49 -19.36
C TYR A 93 -4.93 11.46 -18.66
N GLU A 94 -4.61 10.18 -18.86
CA GLU A 94 -5.25 9.06 -18.20
C GLU A 94 -4.93 9.09 -16.70
N THR A 95 -5.95 8.87 -15.87
CA THR A 95 -5.73 8.69 -14.43
C THR A 95 -4.93 7.42 -14.17
N ARG A 96 -3.75 7.56 -13.57
CA ARG A 96 -2.93 6.42 -13.15
C ARG A 96 -3.28 6.04 -11.71
N GLN A 97 -3.63 4.78 -11.48
CA GLN A 97 -3.91 4.24 -10.14
C GLN A 97 -3.03 3.04 -9.84
N PHE A 98 -2.52 2.97 -8.62
CA PHE A 98 -1.76 1.82 -8.12
C PHE A 98 -1.85 1.74 -6.59
N VAL A 99 -1.49 0.59 -6.04
CA VAL A 99 -1.41 0.37 -4.59
C VAL A 99 0.04 0.53 -4.17
N LEU A 100 0.29 1.22 -3.05
CA LEU A 100 1.63 1.30 -2.48
C LEU A 100 2.14 -0.09 -2.11
N GLU A 101 3.35 -0.39 -2.55
CA GLU A 101 4.05 -1.61 -2.19
C GLU A 101 4.53 -1.54 -0.75
N LYS A 102 4.51 -2.69 -0.08
CA LYS A 102 4.84 -2.81 1.33
C LYS A 102 5.87 -3.91 1.53
N GLU A 103 6.75 -3.70 2.50
CA GLU A 103 7.66 -4.72 2.99
C GLU A 103 7.54 -4.85 4.52
N PHE A 104 7.89 -6.04 5.02
CA PHE A 104 7.87 -6.29 6.45
C PHE A 104 8.97 -5.48 7.16
N ASN A 105 8.59 -4.77 8.21
CA ASN A 105 9.54 -4.07 9.05
C ASN A 105 10.33 -5.08 9.90
N LYS A 106 11.59 -5.34 9.54
CA LYS A 106 12.46 -6.30 10.25
C LYS A 106 12.66 -5.93 11.72
N ALA A 107 12.48 -4.66 12.12
CA ALA A 107 12.52 -4.28 13.52
C ALA A 107 11.42 -4.96 14.35
N SER A 108 10.28 -5.29 13.73
CA SER A 108 9.16 -6.00 14.36
C SER A 108 9.49 -7.47 14.70
N PHE A 109 10.57 -8.03 14.13
CA PHE A 109 11.05 -9.37 14.45
C PHE A 109 11.64 -9.48 15.88
N PHE A 110 12.15 -8.38 16.46
CA PHE A 110 12.75 -8.40 17.80
C PHE A 110 11.72 -8.50 18.95
N ASN A 111 10.42 -8.48 18.68
CA ASN A 111 9.35 -8.67 19.67
C ASN A 111 9.07 -10.15 20.02
N LEU A 112 10.07 -11.02 19.82
CA LEU A 112 9.96 -12.48 19.75
C LEU A 112 9.67 -13.22 21.08
N PHE A 113 9.51 -12.51 22.20
CA PHE A 113 9.31 -13.17 23.51
C PHE A 113 7.85 -13.36 23.93
N ASN A 114 6.85 -12.80 23.22
CA ASN A 114 5.43 -12.97 23.57
C ASN A 114 4.47 -12.65 22.40
N VAL A 115 3.56 -13.59 22.07
CA VAL A 115 2.53 -13.50 21.00
C VAL A 115 1.63 -12.25 21.12
N LEU A 116 1.42 -11.73 22.33
CA LEU A 116 0.62 -10.51 22.55
C LEU A 116 1.23 -9.27 21.88
N PHE A 117 2.54 -9.24 21.63
CA PHE A 117 3.20 -8.07 21.04
C PHE A 117 2.98 -7.97 19.52
N TRP A 118 2.80 -9.09 18.83
CA TRP A 118 2.43 -9.07 17.41
C TRP A 118 1.06 -8.43 17.18
N ALA A 119 0.13 -8.57 18.13
CA ALA A 119 -1.17 -7.91 18.04
C ALA A 119 -1.04 -6.39 18.16
N VAL A 120 -0.18 -5.89 19.05
CA VAL A 120 0.07 -4.45 19.23
C VAL A 120 0.76 -3.85 18.01
N ASP A 121 1.75 -4.54 17.44
CA ASP A 121 2.41 -4.09 16.21
C ASP A 121 1.49 -4.11 15.00
N ALA A 122 0.64 -5.14 14.89
CA ALA A 122 -0.36 -5.23 13.82
C ALA A 122 -1.35 -4.08 13.90
N VAL A 123 -1.84 -3.78 15.10
CA VAL A 123 -2.80 -2.68 15.34
C VAL A 123 -2.14 -1.32 15.13
N SER A 124 -0.88 -1.14 15.53
CA SER A 124 -0.18 0.14 15.36
C SER A 124 0.32 0.39 13.93
N GLY A 125 0.32 -0.65 13.08
CA GLY A 125 0.81 -0.56 11.70
C GLY A 125 2.34 -0.62 11.58
N SER A 126 3.06 -0.86 12.69
CA SER A 126 4.53 -0.93 12.70
C SER A 126 5.09 -2.18 11.98
N LEU A 127 4.24 -3.19 11.71
CA LEU A 127 4.61 -4.43 11.00
C LEU A 127 5.03 -4.20 9.55
N MET A 128 4.42 -3.23 8.87
CA MET A 128 4.61 -3.01 7.44
C MET A 128 5.12 -1.59 7.23
N LYS A 129 6.08 -1.42 6.32
CA LYS A 129 6.53 -0.11 5.84
C LYS A 129 6.30 -0.01 4.34
N HIS A 130 6.06 1.20 3.86
CA HIS A 130 5.93 1.45 2.42
C HIS A 130 7.32 1.44 1.78
N ALA A 131 7.50 0.60 0.77
CA ALA A 131 8.72 0.51 0.00
C ALA A 131 8.37 0.11 -1.44
N PRO A 132 8.81 0.87 -2.46
CA PRO A 132 9.73 2.02 -2.39
C PRO A 132 9.10 3.31 -1.82
N GLN A 133 9.94 4.26 -1.38
CA GLN A 133 9.53 5.60 -0.92
C GLN A 133 9.65 6.67 -2.03
N TYR A 134 9.99 6.26 -3.25
CA TYR A 134 10.12 7.13 -4.41
C TYR A 134 9.41 6.48 -5.59
N TYR A 135 8.48 7.21 -6.21
CA TYR A 135 7.76 6.80 -7.39
C TYR A 135 7.88 7.86 -8.47
N GLU A 136 8.31 7.43 -9.65
CA GLU A 136 8.29 8.23 -10.87
C GLU A 136 7.24 7.65 -11.82
N ILE A 137 6.22 8.45 -12.15
CA ILE A 137 5.06 8.00 -12.90
C ILE A 137 4.96 8.74 -14.23
N THR A 138 5.15 8.02 -15.33
CA THR A 138 4.81 8.56 -16.66
C THR A 138 3.31 8.48 -16.90
N LEU A 139 2.69 9.64 -17.13
CA LEU A 139 1.28 9.77 -17.47
C LEU A 139 1.09 9.61 -18.98
N ARG A 140 -0.06 9.06 -19.36
CA ARG A 140 -0.40 8.81 -20.76
C ARG A 140 -1.44 9.80 -21.24
N PRO A 141 -1.26 10.49 -22.38
CA PRO A 141 -2.28 11.40 -22.89
C PRO A 141 -3.57 10.65 -23.21
N ASN A 142 -4.72 11.28 -22.93
CA ASN A 142 -6.02 10.77 -23.31
C ASN A 142 -6.16 10.72 -24.83
N GLY A 143 -6.83 9.69 -25.34
CA GLY A 143 -7.11 9.54 -26.78
C GLY A 143 -5.97 8.91 -27.59
N VAL A 144 -4.93 8.39 -26.95
CA VAL A 144 -3.91 7.54 -27.58
C VAL A 144 -4.34 6.07 -27.48
N VAL A 145 -4.66 5.43 -28.62
CA VAL A 145 -4.90 3.97 -28.63
C VAL A 145 -3.59 3.27 -28.33
N GLN A 146 -3.60 2.34 -27.37
CA GLN A 146 -2.43 1.53 -27.04
C GLN A 146 -2.25 0.40 -28.05
N GLN A 147 -1.00 0.03 -28.32
CA GLN A 147 -0.68 -1.09 -29.19
C GLN A 147 -1.14 -2.37 -28.48
N SER A 148 -2.36 -2.81 -28.76
CA SER A 148 -2.85 -4.08 -28.26
C SER A 148 -2.38 -5.19 -29.18
N THR A 149 -2.31 -6.42 -28.67
CA THR A 149 -1.94 -7.57 -29.50
C THR A 149 -2.91 -7.76 -30.67
N ASP A 150 -4.13 -7.21 -30.58
CA ASP A 150 -5.20 -7.37 -31.58
C ASP A 150 -5.40 -6.13 -32.47
N VAL A 151 -4.75 -5.01 -32.15
CA VAL A 151 -4.86 -3.74 -32.88
C VAL A 151 -3.49 -3.31 -33.40
N ASP A 152 -3.36 -3.17 -34.71
CA ASP A 152 -2.16 -2.57 -35.29
C ASP A 152 -2.31 -1.06 -35.34
N LEU A 153 -1.35 -0.36 -34.71
CA LEU A 153 -1.29 1.09 -34.70
C LEU A 153 -0.42 1.60 -35.83
N TYR A 154 -0.96 2.56 -36.57
CA TYR A 154 -0.21 3.32 -37.56
C TYR A 154 -0.33 4.81 -37.26
N ARG A 155 0.78 5.52 -37.43
CA ARG A 155 0.73 6.99 -37.43
C ARG A 155 0.37 7.46 -38.83
N ALA A 156 -0.52 8.45 -38.93
CA ALA A 156 -0.97 8.99 -40.20
C ALA A 156 0.19 9.52 -41.07
N ASP A 157 1.21 10.11 -40.43
CA ASP A 157 2.44 10.63 -41.07
C ASP A 157 3.38 9.54 -41.61
N THR A 158 3.19 8.28 -41.21
CA THR A 158 4.03 7.14 -41.63
C THR A 158 3.38 6.25 -42.68
N LEU A 159 2.09 6.43 -42.96
CA LEU A 159 1.37 5.64 -43.95
C LEU A 159 1.59 6.21 -45.35
N ASP A 160 1.77 5.32 -46.32
CA ASP A 160 1.79 5.70 -47.72
C ASP A 160 0.44 6.35 -48.11
N SER A 161 0.47 7.32 -49.03
CA SER A 161 -0.73 7.96 -49.54
C SER A 161 -0.78 7.87 -51.06
N ASN A 162 -1.99 7.76 -51.61
CA ASN A 162 -2.20 7.81 -53.06
C ASN A 162 -2.28 9.27 -53.56
N GLU A 163 -2.38 9.44 -54.88
CA GLU A 163 -2.47 10.75 -55.55
C GLU A 163 -3.65 11.63 -55.08
N ASN A 164 -4.67 11.04 -54.46
CA ASN A 164 -5.84 11.74 -53.91
C ASN A 164 -5.72 12.02 -52.39
N GLY A 165 -4.58 11.68 -51.78
CA GLY A 165 -4.33 11.86 -50.35
C GLY A 165 -4.98 10.80 -49.45
N ALA A 166 -5.48 9.69 -49.99
CA ALA A 166 -6.00 8.60 -49.16
C ALA A 166 -4.84 7.77 -48.61
N LEU A 167 -4.87 7.52 -47.29
CA LEU A 167 -3.88 6.68 -46.60
C LEU A 167 -4.05 5.20 -46.99
N ILE A 168 -2.94 4.53 -47.28
CA ILE A 168 -2.87 3.13 -47.69
C ILE A 168 -2.49 2.29 -46.47
N ILE A 169 -3.41 1.42 -46.06
CA ILE A 169 -3.17 0.50 -44.93
C ILE A 169 -2.39 -0.73 -45.43
N PRO A 170 -1.27 -1.13 -44.79
CA PRO A 170 -0.51 -2.31 -45.19
C PRO A 170 -1.35 -3.59 -45.15
N ALA A 171 -1.23 -4.44 -46.17
CA ALA A 171 -2.01 -5.69 -46.26
C ALA A 171 -1.71 -6.68 -45.12
N SER A 172 -0.56 -6.56 -44.47
CA SER A 172 -0.15 -7.36 -43.31
C SER A 172 -0.83 -6.94 -42.00
N SER A 173 -1.65 -5.88 -42.01
CA SER A 173 -2.31 -5.38 -40.81
C SER A 173 -3.38 -6.34 -40.29
N LYS A 174 -3.57 -6.36 -38.98
CA LYS A 174 -4.63 -7.11 -38.28
C LYS A 174 -6.05 -6.70 -38.68
N GLN A 175 -7.03 -7.37 -38.07
CA GLN A 175 -8.46 -7.08 -38.28
C GLN A 175 -8.85 -5.70 -37.78
N THR A 176 -8.28 -5.29 -36.64
CA THR A 176 -8.50 -3.97 -36.08
C THR A 176 -7.27 -3.11 -36.31
N ILE A 177 -7.49 -1.92 -36.86
CA ILE A 177 -6.45 -0.94 -37.15
C ILE A 177 -6.83 0.36 -36.47
N ALA A 178 -5.86 1.03 -35.85
CA ALA A 178 -6.02 2.36 -35.29
C ALA A 178 -5.01 3.33 -35.92
N ILE A 179 -5.51 4.45 -36.43
CA ILE A 179 -4.70 5.50 -37.05
C ILE A 179 -4.68 6.73 -36.15
N ILE A 180 -3.48 7.19 -35.79
CA ILE A 180 -3.26 8.36 -34.92
C ILE A 180 -2.57 9.50 -35.67
N ASP A 181 -2.99 10.75 -35.40
CA ASP A 181 -2.41 11.97 -35.98
C ASP A 181 -1.38 12.65 -35.04
N GLY A 182 -0.92 11.94 -34.00
CA GLY A 182 0.06 12.45 -33.04
C GLY A 182 -0.44 13.56 -32.11
N MET A 183 -1.60 14.18 -32.38
CA MET A 183 -2.28 15.09 -31.45
C MET A 183 -3.25 14.32 -30.54
N PRO A 184 -3.24 14.56 -29.21
CA PRO A 184 -4.23 13.98 -28.31
C PRO A 184 -5.63 14.51 -28.67
N GLY A 185 -6.59 13.59 -28.85
CA GLY A 185 -7.98 13.95 -29.09
C GLY A 185 -8.79 12.88 -29.82
N TYR A 186 -8.37 12.50 -31.03
CA TYR A 186 -9.15 11.58 -31.87
C TYR A 186 -8.26 10.47 -32.42
N THR A 187 -8.71 9.22 -32.26
CA THR A 187 -8.16 8.05 -32.96
C THR A 187 -9.25 7.45 -33.84
N LEU A 188 -8.92 7.20 -35.10
CA LEU A 188 -9.81 6.49 -36.02
C LEU A 188 -9.53 5.00 -35.93
N VAL A 189 -10.55 4.24 -35.52
CA VAL A 189 -10.48 2.77 -35.41
C VAL A 189 -11.32 2.14 -36.52
N PHE A 190 -10.69 1.28 -37.32
CA PHE A 190 -11.34 0.51 -38.37
C PHE A 190 -11.30 -0.96 -38.01
N GLU A 191 -12.45 -1.62 -38.09
CA GLU A 191 -12.57 -3.06 -37.93
C GLU A 191 -13.00 -3.66 -39.28
N ARG A 192 -12.15 -4.53 -39.83
CA ARG A 192 -12.44 -5.27 -41.06
C ARG A 192 -13.31 -6.48 -40.72
N LYS A 193 -14.55 -6.46 -41.20
CA LYS A 193 -15.48 -7.60 -41.14
C LYS A 193 -15.14 -8.69 -42.15
#